data_AF-A0A0A6ZLR4-F1
#
_entry.id   AF-A0A0A6ZLR4-F1
#
_cell.length_a   1.000
_cell.length_b   1.000
_cell.length_c   1.000
_cell.angle_alpha   90.00
_cell.angle_beta   90.00
_cell.angle_gamma   90.00
#
_symmetry.space_group_name_H-M   'P 1'
#
loop_
_entity.id
_entity.type
_entity.pdbx_description
1 polymer ?
#
loop_
_entity_poly.entity_id
_entity_poly.type
_entity_poly.pdbx_seq_one_letter_code
_entity_poly.pdbx_strand_id
1 'polypeptide(L)'
;MLYNQYFIYFLLDFMLIFIMILPSNLFKFHPFNLCLFLIIYVILVCIKMNYLIANFWYSYILFLIMIGGVMVLFMYFTSISSNEEFFFNYKYILYWLLKMFFFFIVCLCSMFYIFKFSLSVDNYEILSFINSLSEQKFSLKNLYMNVTMDKNFFMMIYLFLTMTCSILICTIFKIPMRQMN
;
A
#
# COMPACT_ATOMS: atom_id res chain seq x y z
N MET A 1 26.69 2.38 -5.57
CA MET A 1 25.29 2.65 -5.98
C MET A 1 24.31 1.64 -5.40
N LEU A 2 24.54 0.33 -5.58
CA LEU A 2 23.62 -0.73 -5.11
C LEU A 2 23.37 -0.71 -3.59
N TYR A 3 24.41 -0.54 -2.76
CA TYR A 3 24.23 -0.42 -1.30
C TYR A 3 23.29 0.73 -0.92
N ASN A 4 23.39 1.88 -1.60
CA ASN A 4 22.51 3.01 -1.34
C ASN A 4 21.06 2.72 -1.78
N GLN A 5 20.86 1.94 -2.86
CA GLN A 5 19.53 1.48 -3.27
C GLN A 5 18.93 0.49 -2.26
N TYR A 6 19.70 -0.47 -1.74
CA TYR A 6 19.25 -1.38 -0.68
C TYR A 6 18.89 -0.67 0.61
N PHE A 7 19.69 0.32 0.99
CA PHE A 7 19.39 1.17 2.14
C PHE A 7 18.07 1.94 1.96
N ILE A 8 17.83 2.49 0.76
CA ILE A 8 16.57 3.16 0.44
C ILE A 8 15.38 2.18 0.49
N TYR A 9 15.50 0.97 -0.06
CA TYR A 9 14.45 -0.05 0.03
C TYR A 9 14.11 -0.42 1.46
N PHE A 10 15.14 -0.66 2.25
CA PHE A 10 14.99 -0.96 3.66
C PHE A 10 14.27 0.19 4.39
N LEU A 11 14.69 1.44 4.19
CA LEU A 11 14.01 2.59 4.79
C LEU A 11 12.53 2.68 4.39
N LEU A 12 12.21 2.47 3.11
CA LEU A 12 10.83 2.47 2.62
C LEU A 12 9.99 1.36 3.26
N ASP A 13 10.56 0.17 3.45
CA ASP A 13 9.89 -0.95 4.11
C ASP A 13 9.60 -0.65 5.58
N PHE A 14 10.55 -0.04 6.29
CA PHE A 14 10.32 0.42 7.66
C PHE A 14 9.20 1.47 7.73
N MET A 15 9.17 2.43 6.80
CA MET A 15 8.10 3.44 6.76
C MET A 15 6.72 2.82 6.50
N LEU A 16 6.64 1.80 5.63
CA LEU A 16 5.38 1.10 5.35
C LEU A 16 4.87 0.30 6.54
N ILE A 17 5.76 -0.46 7.19
CA ILE A 17 5.42 -1.25 8.39
C ILE A 17 4.96 -0.30 9.51
N PHE A 18 5.64 0.83 9.65
CA PHE A 18 5.29 1.84 10.63
C PHE A 18 3.84 2.30 10.48
N ILE A 19 3.41 2.65 9.26
CA ILE A 19 2.05 3.10 8.99
C ILE A 19 1.00 2.03 9.26
N MET A 20 1.31 0.75 8.98
CA MET A 20 0.38 -0.35 9.25
C MET A 20 0.14 -0.60 10.75
N ILE A 21 1.08 -0.23 11.61
CA ILE A 21 0.98 -0.45 13.08
C ILE A 21 0.21 0.69 13.78
N LEU A 22 0.06 1.84 13.09
CA LEU A 22 -0.67 3.03 13.58
C LEU A 22 -2.13 2.72 13.94
N PRO A 23 -2.94 2.10 13.06
CA PRO A 23 -4.30 1.77 13.43
C PRO A 23 -4.31 0.67 14.50
N SER A 24 -4.77 1.01 15.70
CA SER A 24 -5.12 0.05 16.75
C SER A 24 -6.60 0.13 17.08
N ASN A 25 -7.20 -1.02 17.44
CA ASN A 25 -8.59 -1.15 17.89
C ASN A 25 -8.93 -0.28 19.13
N LEU A 26 -7.93 0.35 19.75
CA LEU A 26 -8.08 1.24 20.90
C LEU A 26 -8.57 2.64 20.50
N PHE A 27 -8.38 3.04 19.24
CA PHE A 27 -8.94 4.27 18.69
C PHE A 27 -10.32 3.98 18.11
N LYS A 28 -11.31 4.78 18.52
CA LYS A 28 -12.45 5.07 17.63
C LYS A 28 -11.92 5.92 16.48
N PHE A 29 -11.24 5.32 15.51
CA PHE A 29 -10.84 6.10 14.35
C PHE A 29 -12.10 6.52 13.61
N HIS A 30 -12.28 7.83 13.46
CA HIS A 30 -13.21 8.34 12.49
C HIS A 30 -12.80 7.78 11.12
N PRO A 31 -13.74 7.31 10.28
CA PRO A 31 -13.42 6.76 8.97
C PRO A 31 -12.58 7.71 8.10
N PHE A 32 -12.73 9.01 8.32
CA PHE A 32 -11.86 10.05 7.73
C PHE A 32 -10.38 9.86 8.05
N ASN A 33 -10.01 9.60 9.31
CA ASN A 33 -8.61 9.43 9.70
C ASN A 33 -8.03 8.15 9.11
N LEU A 34 -8.84 7.09 8.99
CA LEU A 34 -8.44 5.88 8.26
C LEU A 34 -8.19 6.16 6.78
N CYS A 35 -9.05 6.97 6.15
CA CYS A 35 -8.86 7.40 4.76
C CYS A 35 -7.54 8.17 4.58
N LEU A 36 -7.23 9.10 5.49
CA LEU A 36 -5.96 9.84 5.47
C LEU A 36 -4.73 8.93 5.61
N PHE A 37 -4.75 7.97 6.55
CA PHE A 37 -3.66 6.99 6.67
C PHE A 37 -3.49 6.15 5.41
N LEU A 38 -4.59 5.79 4.75
CA LEU A 38 -4.58 5.01 3.53
C LEU A 38 -3.99 5.81 2.35
N ILE A 39 -4.26 7.10 2.23
CA ILE A 39 -3.64 7.98 1.22
C ILE A 39 -2.12 8.02 1.39
N ILE A 40 -1.64 8.23 2.63
CA ILE A 40 -0.19 8.28 2.91
C ILE A 40 0.47 6.93 2.59
N TYR A 41 -0.19 5.83 2.96
CA TYR A 41 0.28 4.48 2.63
C TYR A 41 0.41 4.27 1.11
N VAL A 42 -0.61 4.64 0.34
CA VAL A 42 -0.61 4.51 -1.13
C VAL A 42 0.53 5.30 -1.76
N ILE A 43 0.79 6.53 -1.30
CA ILE A 43 1.89 7.36 -1.82
C ILE A 43 3.24 6.66 -1.60
N LEU A 44 3.48 6.09 -0.42
CA LEU A 44 4.73 5.39 -0.12
C LEU A 44 4.89 4.11 -0.94
N VAL A 45 3.81 3.36 -1.18
CA VAL A 45 3.84 2.20 -2.07
C VAL A 45 4.19 2.61 -3.50
N CYS A 46 3.64 3.72 -4.01
CA CYS A 46 3.97 4.23 -5.34
C CYS A 46 5.46 4.60 -5.46
N ILE A 47 6.03 5.23 -4.43
CA ILE A 47 7.45 5.55 -4.37
C ILE A 47 8.29 4.27 -4.37
N LYS A 48 7.93 3.27 -3.56
CA LYS A 48 8.63 1.97 -3.51
C LYS A 48 8.61 1.25 -4.86
N MET A 49 7.46 1.22 -5.54
CA MET A 49 7.33 0.57 -6.85
C MET A 49 8.16 1.25 -7.93
N ASN A 50 8.30 2.57 -7.86
CA ASN A 50 9.15 3.33 -8.76
C ASN A 50 10.64 3.00 -8.58
N TYR A 51 11.09 2.81 -7.34
CA TYR A 51 12.47 2.35 -7.11
C TYR A 51 12.68 0.92 -7.63
N LEU A 52 11.74 0.00 -7.36
CA LEU A 52 11.86 -1.43 -7.72
C LEU A 52 11.85 -1.67 -9.23
N ILE A 53 10.99 -0.95 -9.95
CA ILE A 53 10.82 -1.11 -11.39
C ILE A 53 11.30 0.17 -12.04
N ALA A 54 12.39 0.10 -12.80
CA ALA A 54 12.98 1.25 -13.51
C ALA A 54 12.03 1.92 -14.55
N ASN A 55 10.79 1.42 -14.69
CA ASN A 55 9.76 1.98 -15.55
C ASN A 55 8.63 2.62 -14.72
N PHE A 56 8.48 3.93 -14.85
CA PHE A 56 7.46 4.75 -14.15
C PHE A 56 6.00 4.38 -14.45
N TRP A 57 5.73 3.63 -15.52
CA TRP A 57 4.36 3.29 -15.95
C TRP A 57 3.59 2.52 -14.87
N TYR A 58 4.24 1.63 -14.13
CA TYR A 58 3.59 0.84 -13.08
C TYR A 58 3.24 1.66 -11.86
N SER A 59 4.18 2.46 -11.36
CA SER A 59 3.94 3.37 -10.24
C SER A 59 2.83 4.36 -10.57
N TYR A 60 2.74 4.81 -11.82
CA TYR A 60 1.71 5.75 -12.26
C TYR A 60 0.31 5.11 -12.33
N ILE A 61 0.17 3.94 -12.96
CA ILE A 61 -1.11 3.22 -13.04
C ILE A 61 -1.61 2.86 -11.63
N LEU A 62 -0.72 2.39 -10.76
CA LEU A 62 -1.05 2.06 -9.37
C LEU A 62 -1.54 3.30 -8.61
N PHE A 63 -0.86 4.44 -8.77
CA PHE A 63 -1.27 5.69 -8.13
C PHE A 63 -2.67 6.14 -8.55
N LEU A 64 -2.97 6.13 -9.85
CA LEU A 64 -4.28 6.55 -10.38
C LEU A 64 -5.42 5.67 -9.87
N ILE A 65 -5.26 4.35 -9.93
CA ILE A 65 -6.30 3.40 -9.50
C ILE A 65 -6.56 3.56 -8.01
N MET A 66 -5.51 3.67 -7.20
CA MET A 66 -5.65 3.78 -5.75
C MET A 66 -6.27 5.11 -5.32
N ILE A 67 -5.91 6.24 -5.93
CA ILE A 67 -6.56 7.53 -5.63
C ILE A 67 -8.04 7.51 -6.00
N GLY A 68 -8.40 6.95 -7.16
CA GLY A 68 -9.81 6.82 -7.56
C GLY A 68 -10.62 6.02 -6.55
N GLY A 69 -10.11 4.88 -6.09
CA GLY A 69 -10.76 4.06 -5.06
C GLY A 69 -10.92 4.77 -3.72
N VAL A 70 -9.89 5.52 -3.30
CA VAL A 70 -9.92 6.27 -2.03
C VAL A 70 -10.91 7.44 -2.09
N MET A 71 -11.05 8.13 -3.22
CA MET A 71 -12.02 9.20 -3.39
C MET A 71 -13.48 8.68 -3.26
N VAL A 72 -13.78 7.52 -3.83
CA VAL A 72 -15.11 6.89 -3.68
C VAL A 72 -15.38 6.52 -2.22
N LEU A 73 -14.40 5.93 -1.53
CA LEU A 73 -14.50 5.63 -0.09
C LEU A 73 -14.71 6.91 0.75
N PHE A 74 -14.03 8.00 0.41
CA PHE A 74 -14.20 9.28 1.09
C PHE A 74 -15.62 9.82 0.94
N MET A 75 -16.22 9.79 -0.27
CA MET A 75 -17.62 10.20 -0.48
C MET A 75 -18.61 9.34 0.30
N TYR A 76 -18.35 8.03 0.39
CA TYR A 76 -19.20 7.13 1.17
C TYR A 76 -19.18 7.49 2.66
N PHE A 77 -18.00 7.68 3.25
CA PHE A 77 -17.91 7.94 4.69
C PHE A 77 -18.44 9.31 5.11
N THR A 78 -18.18 10.37 4.32
CA THR A 78 -18.76 11.70 4.61
C THR A 78 -20.28 11.71 4.51
N SER A 79 -20.89 10.79 3.77
CA SER A 79 -22.34 10.65 3.69
C SER A 79 -22.98 9.93 4.89
N ILE A 80 -22.19 9.20 5.70
CA ILE A 80 -22.70 8.29 6.75
C ILE A 80 -22.39 8.78 8.17
N SER A 81 -21.23 9.42 8.40
CA SER A 81 -20.87 9.88 9.74
C SER A 81 -21.27 11.34 9.95
N SER A 82 -22.04 11.61 11.01
CA SER A 82 -22.13 12.95 11.61
C SER A 82 -20.73 13.44 11.99
N ASN A 83 -20.44 14.73 11.79
CA ASN A 83 -19.17 15.38 12.11
C ASN A 83 -18.86 15.38 13.62
N GLU A 84 -18.68 14.22 14.25
CA GLU A 84 -18.30 14.10 15.65
C GLU A 84 -16.86 14.60 15.84
N GLU A 85 -16.68 15.49 16.81
CA GLU A 85 -15.37 16.04 17.15
C GLU A 85 -14.42 14.94 17.63
N PHE A 86 -13.20 14.96 17.11
CA PHE A 86 -12.18 13.95 17.42
C PHE A 86 -11.56 14.20 18.79
N PHE A 87 -11.95 13.43 19.81
CA PHE A 87 -11.34 13.51 21.14
C PHE A 87 -10.07 12.64 21.24
N PHE A 88 -8.91 13.29 21.38
CA PHE A 88 -7.65 12.61 21.70
C PHE A 88 -7.56 12.29 23.20
N ASN A 89 -7.49 11.01 23.56
CA ASN A 89 -7.24 10.60 24.94
C ASN A 89 -5.72 10.51 25.21
N TYR A 90 -5.23 11.12 26.29
CA TYR A 90 -3.81 11.11 26.66
C TYR A 90 -3.22 9.70 26.81
N LYS A 91 -4.02 8.72 27.25
CA LYS A 91 -3.60 7.31 27.33
C LYS A 91 -3.22 6.74 25.96
N TYR A 92 -3.89 7.18 24.89
CA TYR A 92 -3.59 6.73 23.53
C TYR A 92 -2.31 7.36 22.98
N ILE A 93 -2.04 8.62 23.32
CA ILE A 93 -0.79 9.29 22.94
C ILE A 93 0.40 8.54 23.57
N LEU A 94 0.31 8.17 24.84
CA LEU A 94 1.35 7.38 25.52
C LEU A 94 1.55 6.00 24.87
N TYR A 95 0.46 5.29 24.57
CA TYR A 95 0.54 4.00 23.87
C TYR A 95 1.21 4.14 22.50
N TRP A 96 0.88 5.21 21.78
CA TRP A 96 1.47 5.48 20.48
C TRP A 96 2.97 5.77 20.58
N LEU A 97 3.40 6.60 21.53
CA LEU A 97 4.81 6.89 21.79
C LEU A 97 5.61 5.62 22.16
N LEU A 98 5.03 4.71 22.94
CA LEU A 98 5.67 3.43 23.26
C LEU A 98 5.85 2.55 22.02
N LYS A 99 4.84 2.49 21.14
CA LYS A 99 4.96 1.80 19.85
C LYS A 99 6.04 2.41 18.97
N MET A 100 6.11 3.74 18.89
CA MET A 100 7.18 4.46 18.16
C MET A 100 8.56 4.02 18.64
N PHE A 101 8.74 4.01 19.96
CA PHE A 101 10.02 3.73 20.58
C PHE A 101 10.46 2.29 20.33
N PHE A 102 9.54 1.34 20.48
CA PHE A 102 9.82 -0.06 20.16
C PHE A 102 10.22 -0.25 18.70
N PHE A 103 9.49 0.38 17.78
CA PHE A 103 9.79 0.29 16.36
C PHE A 103 11.15 0.91 15.99
N PHE A 104 11.50 2.02 16.64
CA PHE A 104 12.81 2.66 16.46
C PHE A 104 13.96 1.76 16.90
N ILE A 105 13.81 1.05 18.03
CA ILE A 105 14.82 0.07 18.49
C ILE A 105 14.99 -1.07 17.48
N VAL A 106 13.88 -1.60 16.95
CA VAL A 106 13.92 -2.66 15.94
C VAL A 106 14.63 -2.19 14.67
N CYS A 107 14.38 -0.96 14.22
CA CYS A 107 15.04 -0.34 13.08
C CYS A 107 16.56 -0.20 13.29
N LEU A 108 16.98 0.30 14.45
CA LEU A 108 18.41 0.40 14.78
C LEU A 108 19.08 -0.97 14.77
N CYS A 109 18.47 -1.97 15.40
CA CYS A 109 19.01 -3.31 15.49
C CYS A 109 19.21 -3.94 14.09
N SER A 110 18.21 -3.81 13.22
CA SER A 110 18.24 -4.35 11.86
C SER A 110 19.25 -3.62 10.95
N MET A 111 19.44 -2.30 11.12
CA MET A 111 20.51 -1.57 10.44
C MET A 111 21.90 -2.07 10.82
N PHE A 112 22.14 -2.37 12.11
CA PHE A 112 23.40 -2.96 12.57
C PHE A 112 23.65 -4.34 11.93
N TYR A 113 22.63 -5.18 11.81
CA TYR A 113 22.74 -6.49 11.15
C TYR A 113 23.09 -6.36 9.67
N ILE A 114 22.44 -5.45 8.95
CA ILE A 114 22.71 -5.22 7.51
C ILE A 114 24.14 -4.72 7.31
N PHE A 115 24.59 -3.77 8.13
CA PHE A 115 25.95 -3.25 8.04
C PHE A 115 26.99 -4.37 8.23
N LYS A 116 26.77 -5.23 9.25
CA LYS A 116 27.66 -6.37 9.52
C LYS A 116 27.63 -7.42 8.41
N PHE A 117 26.46 -7.73 7.86
CA PHE A 117 26.30 -8.68 6.75
C PHE A 117 27.00 -8.17 5.47
N SER A 118 26.87 -6.88 5.17
CA SER A 118 27.49 -6.24 4.00
C SER A 118 29.03 -6.28 4.02
N LEU A 119 29.63 -6.36 5.21
CA LEU A 119 31.07 -6.48 5.40
C LEU A 119 31.57 -7.92 5.24
N SER A 120 30.67 -8.92 5.31
CA SER A 120 31.03 -10.35 5.39
C SER A 120 30.83 -11.14 4.09
N VAL A 121 30.14 -10.57 3.09
CA VAL A 121 29.85 -11.28 1.83
C VAL A 121 30.66 -10.67 0.69
N ASP A 122 31.51 -11.48 0.07
CA ASP A 122 32.19 -11.12 -1.16
C ASP A 122 31.17 -10.76 -2.24
N ASN A 123 31.23 -9.51 -2.69
CA ASN A 123 30.21 -8.82 -3.50
C ASN A 123 29.88 -9.46 -4.85
N TYR A 124 30.57 -10.52 -5.28
CA TYR A 124 30.44 -11.08 -6.63
C TYR A 124 29.25 -12.04 -6.81
N GLU A 125 28.98 -12.92 -5.85
CA GLU A 125 27.90 -13.92 -6.00
C GLU A 125 26.53 -13.27 -5.92
N ILE A 126 26.35 -12.33 -4.99
CA ILE A 126 25.12 -11.54 -4.85
C ILE A 126 24.85 -10.70 -6.11
N LEU A 127 25.88 -10.06 -6.67
CA LEU A 127 25.75 -9.23 -7.87
C LEU A 127 25.30 -10.05 -9.10
N SER A 128 25.78 -11.29 -9.23
CA SER A 128 25.39 -12.19 -10.32
C SER A 128 23.91 -12.62 -10.22
N PHE A 129 23.44 -12.91 -9.00
CA PHE A 129 22.04 -13.27 -8.75
C PHE A 129 21.10 -12.08 -9.02
N ILE A 130 21.49 -10.88 -8.59
CA ILE A 130 20.73 -9.65 -8.82
C ILE A 130 20.67 -9.30 -10.31
N ASN A 131 21.78 -9.42 -11.04
CA ASN A 131 21.80 -9.15 -12.47
C ASN A 131 20.88 -10.12 -13.22
N SER A 132 20.86 -11.41 -12.85
CA SER A 132 19.96 -12.40 -13.44
C SER A 132 18.47 -12.09 -13.20
N LEU A 133 18.12 -11.53 -12.03
CA LEU A 133 16.76 -11.07 -11.72
C LEU A 133 16.42 -9.76 -12.45
N SER A 134 17.40 -8.87 -12.62
CA SER A 134 17.23 -7.61 -13.35
C SER A 134 17.11 -7.80 -14.87
N GLU A 135 17.71 -8.87 -15.41
CA GLU A 135 17.63 -9.26 -16.81
C GLU A 135 16.32 -9.95 -17.15
N GLN A 136 15.62 -10.51 -16.15
CA GLN A 136 14.17 -10.71 -16.21
C GLN A 136 13.45 -9.36 -16.13
N LYS A 137 13.79 -8.44 -17.03
CA LYS A 137 12.88 -7.39 -17.46
C LYS A 137 11.65 -8.11 -17.97
N PHE A 138 10.64 -8.24 -17.11
CA PHE A 138 9.28 -8.54 -17.54
C PHE A 138 8.93 -7.49 -18.58
N SER A 139 9.13 -7.82 -19.85
CA SER A 139 8.78 -7.00 -20.99
C SER A 139 7.26 -7.10 -21.13
N LEU A 140 6.57 -6.43 -20.22
CA LEU A 140 5.12 -6.28 -20.17
C LEU A 140 4.55 -5.57 -21.40
N LYS A 141 5.41 -5.11 -22.31
CA LYS A 141 5.02 -4.59 -23.63
C LYS A 141 4.17 -5.61 -24.43
N ASN A 142 4.18 -6.88 -24.02
CA ASN A 142 3.49 -7.98 -24.68
C ASN A 142 2.34 -8.59 -23.85
N LEU A 143 1.59 -7.80 -23.05
CA LEU A 143 0.37 -8.30 -22.36
C LEU A 143 -0.70 -8.82 -23.33
N TYR A 144 -0.70 -8.34 -24.58
CA TYR A 144 -1.59 -8.80 -25.64
C TYR A 144 -0.99 -9.90 -26.54
N MET A 145 0.24 -10.36 -26.25
CA MET A 145 0.81 -11.50 -26.99
C MET A 145 0.36 -12.81 -26.34
N ASN A 146 0.26 -13.85 -27.18
CA ASN A 146 -0.41 -15.14 -26.93
C ASN A 146 -0.27 -15.77 -25.53
N VAL A 147 0.87 -15.58 -24.84
CA VAL A 147 1.14 -16.22 -23.53
C VAL A 147 0.28 -15.66 -22.38
N THR A 148 -0.21 -14.42 -22.48
CA THR A 148 -0.99 -13.76 -21.41
C THR A 148 -2.46 -13.53 -21.75
N MET A 149 -2.93 -13.97 -22.92
CA MET A 149 -4.31 -13.74 -23.37
C MET A 149 -5.34 -14.43 -22.46
N ASP A 150 -5.08 -15.65 -22.00
CA ASP A 150 -5.98 -16.37 -21.10
C ASP A 150 -6.23 -15.61 -19.78
N LYS A 151 -5.16 -15.01 -19.24
CA LYS A 151 -5.24 -14.18 -18.02
C LYS A 151 -6.05 -12.91 -18.28
N ASN A 152 -5.90 -12.28 -19.44
CA ASN A 152 -6.69 -11.09 -19.79
C ASN A 152 -8.17 -11.42 -19.97
N PHE A 153 -8.49 -12.54 -20.63
CA PHE A 153 -9.88 -12.99 -20.77
C PHE A 153 -10.53 -13.27 -19.42
N PHE A 154 -9.81 -13.91 -18.50
CA PHE A 154 -10.30 -14.11 -17.12
C PHE A 154 -10.60 -12.78 -16.43
N MET A 155 -9.69 -11.79 -16.51
CA MET A 155 -9.88 -10.48 -15.88
C MET A 155 -11.09 -9.72 -16.46
N MET A 156 -11.34 -9.82 -17.77
CA MET A 156 -12.51 -9.23 -18.41
C MET A 156 -13.82 -9.83 -17.88
N ILE A 157 -13.90 -11.16 -17.81
CA ILE A 157 -15.08 -11.86 -17.27
C ILE A 157 -15.28 -11.49 -15.79
N TYR A 158 -14.20 -11.41 -15.00
CA TYR A 158 -14.26 -11.00 -13.60
C TYR A 158 -14.83 -9.58 -13.42
N LEU A 159 -14.35 -8.60 -14.19
CA LEU A 159 -14.87 -7.23 -14.13
C LEU A 159 -16.34 -7.15 -14.59
N PHE A 160 -16.73 -7.91 -15.60
CA PHE A 160 -18.13 -7.98 -16.04
C PHE A 160 -19.04 -8.56 -14.95
N LEU A 161 -18.63 -9.68 -14.34
CA LEU A 161 -19.39 -10.29 -13.24
C LEU A 161 -19.52 -9.34 -12.05
N THR A 162 -18.44 -8.66 -11.62
CA THR A 162 -18.51 -7.72 -10.49
C THR A 162 -19.44 -6.53 -10.76
N MET A 163 -19.48 -6.00 -11.98
CA MET A 163 -20.47 -5.00 -12.42
C MET A 163 -21.91 -5.52 -12.34
N THR A 164 -22.20 -6.74 -12.82
CA THR A 164 -23.55 -7.30 -12.74
C THR A 164 -23.99 -7.55 -11.29
N CYS A 165 -23.08 -8.09 -10.46
CA CYS A 165 -23.34 -8.31 -9.04
C CYS A 165 -23.59 -7.00 -8.28
N SER A 166 -22.82 -5.94 -8.56
CA SER A 166 -23.03 -4.65 -7.89
C SER A 166 -24.40 -4.05 -8.22
N ILE A 167 -24.86 -4.15 -9.47
CA ILE A 167 -26.21 -3.72 -9.87
C ILE A 167 -27.27 -4.54 -9.14
N LEU A 168 -27.13 -5.87 -9.09
CA LEU A 168 -28.06 -6.74 -8.37
C LEU A 168 -28.16 -6.36 -6.89
N ILE A 169 -27.03 -6.14 -6.21
CA ILE A 169 -27.00 -5.69 -4.81
C ILE A 169 -27.75 -4.35 -4.66
N CYS A 170 -27.48 -3.37 -5.52
CA CYS A 170 -28.16 -2.08 -5.48
C CYS A 170 -29.68 -2.19 -5.70
N THR A 171 -30.15 -3.11 -6.54
CA THR A 171 -31.59 -3.29 -6.80
C THR A 171 -32.38 -3.96 -5.67
N ILE A 172 -31.71 -4.72 -4.80
CA ILE A 172 -32.34 -5.40 -3.64
C ILE A 172 -32.65 -4.39 -2.53
N PHE A 173 -31.77 -3.41 -2.32
CA PHE A 173 -31.95 -2.35 -1.30
C PHE A 173 -32.78 -1.18 -1.86
N LYS A 174 -34.11 -1.35 -1.97
CA LYS A 174 -35.05 -0.29 -2.39
C LYS A 174 -35.29 0.81 -1.34
N ILE A 175 -34.78 0.65 -0.12
CA ILE A 175 -34.84 1.68 0.94
C ILE A 175 -33.71 2.70 0.70
N PRO A 176 -33.98 4.02 0.70
CA PRO A 176 -32.93 5.01 0.56
C PRO A 176 -31.90 4.85 1.70
N MET A 177 -30.62 4.68 1.34
CA MET A 177 -29.50 4.58 2.30
C MET A 177 -29.32 5.86 3.15
N ARG A 178 -30.03 6.95 2.80
CA ARG A 178 -30.20 8.12 3.63
C ARG A 178 -31.59 8.04 4.29
N GLN A 179 -31.65 8.11 5.62
CA GLN A 179 -32.90 8.48 6.27
C GLN A 179 -33.35 9.82 5.66
N MET A 180 -34.45 9.78 4.91
CA MET A 180 -35.19 11.00 4.61
C MET A 180 -35.82 11.40 5.94
N ASN A 181 -35.28 12.44 6.57
CA ASN A 181 -36.00 13.15 7.61
C ASN A 181 -37.35 13.64 7.09
#